data_AF-A0A317H9I2-F1
#
_entry.id   AF-A0A317H9I2-F1
#
_cell.length_a   1.000
_cell.length_b   1.000
_cell.length_c   1.000
_cell.angle_alpha   90.00
_cell.angle_beta   90.00
_cell.angle_gamma   90.00
#
_symmetry.space_group_name_H-M   'P 1'
#
loop_
_entity.id
_entity.type
_entity.pdbx_description
1 polymer ?
#
loop_
_entity_poly.entity_id
_entity_poly.type
_entity_poly.pdbx_seq_one_letter_code
_entity_poly.pdbx_strand_id
1 'polypeptide(L)'
;MREAWHQESGQRDIYAQAREASDPYKRLALAAHATRRQWETGAALTRIYSAAASADSEAAAELAVALQGRRKNLTAFIEEMVHHLRPEFGTDRAVEIFYALTLPEIYDTLVRQRGWTPDEYEVWLSALLCQQLLPAAL
;
A
#
# COMPACT_ATOMS: atom_id res chain seq x y z
N MET A 1 8.67 -11.20 16.43
CA MET A 1 9.25 -10.60 15.21
C MET A 1 8.31 -9.59 14.57
N ARG A 2 7.11 -9.96 14.08
CA ARG A 2 6.12 -9.08 13.39
C ARG A 2 5.91 -7.65 13.96
N GLU A 3 5.88 -7.47 15.29
CA GLU A 3 5.71 -6.14 15.92
C GLU A 3 6.89 -5.18 15.71
N ALA A 4 8.13 -5.68 15.70
CA ALA A 4 9.32 -4.85 15.50
C ALA A 4 9.39 -4.24 14.08
N TRP A 5 8.83 -4.93 13.07
CA TRP A 5 8.88 -4.49 11.66
C TRP A 5 7.83 -3.45 11.31
N HIS A 6 6.62 -3.57 11.90
CA HIS A 6 5.61 -2.53 11.79
C HIS A 6 6.13 -1.20 12.35
N GLN A 7 7.00 -1.24 13.36
CA GLN A 7 7.69 -0.06 13.88
C GLN A 7 8.76 0.46 12.91
N GLU A 8 9.57 -0.41 12.30
CA GLU A 8 10.69 0.01 11.43
C GLU A 8 10.25 0.70 10.13
N SER A 9 9.12 0.27 9.54
CA SER A 9 8.56 0.96 8.36
C SER A 9 8.03 2.37 8.66
N GLY A 10 7.65 2.67 9.91
CA GLY A 10 6.89 3.89 10.25
C GLY A 10 5.50 3.97 9.58
N GLN A 11 5.05 2.89 8.93
CA GLN A 11 3.83 2.90 8.12
C GLN A 11 2.59 3.33 8.92
N ARG A 12 2.49 2.89 10.18
CA ARG A 12 1.35 3.22 11.05
C ARG A 12 1.24 4.72 11.28
N ASP A 13 2.37 5.37 11.57
CA ASP A 13 2.42 6.81 11.85
C ASP A 13 2.14 7.63 10.58
N ILE A 14 2.63 7.18 9.42
CA ILE A 14 2.33 7.82 8.14
C ILE A 14 0.84 7.72 7.82
N TYR A 15 0.22 6.54 8.04
CA TYR A 15 -1.22 6.39 7.86
C TYR A 15 -2.03 7.16 8.89
N ALA A 16 -1.54 7.39 10.11
CA ALA A 16 -2.19 8.28 11.08
C ALA A 16 -2.19 9.74 10.55
N GLN A 17 -1.04 10.23 10.09
CA GLN A 17 -0.93 11.55 9.45
C GLN A 17 -1.83 11.67 8.21
N ALA A 18 -1.95 10.61 7.43
CA ALA A 18 -2.82 10.57 6.26
C ALA A 18 -4.32 10.67 6.63
N ARG A 19 -4.71 10.30 7.84
CA ARG A 19 -6.10 10.44 8.31
C ARG A 19 -6.41 11.83 8.80
N GLU A 20 -5.41 12.53 9.34
CA GLU A 20 -5.55 13.90 9.82
C GLU A 20 -5.55 14.94 8.70
N ALA A 21 -5.01 14.59 7.52
CA ALA A 21 -5.02 15.47 6.36
C ALA A 21 -6.43 15.66 5.78
N SER A 22 -6.87 16.92 5.67
CA SER A 22 -8.15 17.29 5.06
C SER A 22 -8.15 17.19 3.53
N ASP A 23 -6.99 17.34 2.91
CA ASP A 23 -6.83 17.26 1.45
C ASP A 23 -6.70 15.80 1.00
N PRO A 24 -7.65 15.25 0.20
CA PRO A 24 -7.59 13.87 -0.26
C PRO A 24 -6.35 13.55 -1.11
N TYR A 25 -5.79 14.52 -1.84
CA TYR A 25 -4.56 14.33 -2.59
C TYR A 25 -3.38 14.08 -1.64
N LYS A 26 -3.29 14.85 -0.55
CA LYS A 26 -2.31 14.63 0.52
C LYS A 26 -2.49 13.29 1.22
N ARG A 27 -3.73 12.84 1.45
CA ARG A 27 -4.00 11.51 2.03
C ARG A 27 -3.41 10.39 1.15
N LEU A 28 -3.65 10.46 -0.16
CA LEU A 28 -3.13 9.45 -1.12
C LEU A 28 -1.61 9.54 -1.31
N ALA A 29 -1.02 10.74 -1.27
CA ALA A 29 0.43 10.91 -1.29
C ALA A 29 1.10 10.25 -0.08
N LEU A 30 0.57 10.48 1.13
CA LEU A 30 1.06 9.82 2.34
C LEU A 30 0.85 8.29 2.30
N ALA A 31 -0.24 7.82 1.70
CA ALA A 31 -0.47 6.39 1.52
C ALA A 31 0.52 5.74 0.52
N ALA A 32 0.93 6.47 -0.53
CA ALA A 32 2.01 6.05 -1.43
C ALA A 32 3.36 5.99 -0.69
N HIS A 33 3.67 7.01 0.12
CA HIS A 33 4.85 7.03 0.98
C HIS A 33 4.89 5.84 1.95
N ALA A 34 3.77 5.59 2.64
CA ALA A 34 3.61 4.44 3.52
C ALA A 34 3.83 3.10 2.80
N THR A 35 3.38 2.99 1.55
CA THR A 35 3.56 1.80 0.70
C THR A 35 5.03 1.61 0.33
N ARG A 36 5.72 2.67 -0.12
CA ARG A 36 7.17 2.64 -0.39
C ARG A 36 7.93 2.20 0.84
N ARG A 37 7.70 2.83 2.00
CA ARG A 37 8.40 2.52 3.25
C ARG A 37 8.20 1.05 3.65
N GLN A 38 6.97 0.54 3.52
CA GLN A 38 6.66 -0.86 3.78
C GLN A 38 7.52 -1.80 2.93
N TRP A 39 7.73 -1.49 1.64
CA TRP A 39 8.49 -2.33 0.73
C TRP A 39 10.00 -2.12 0.79
N GLU A 40 10.47 -0.93 1.14
CA GLU A 40 11.88 -0.68 1.44
C GLU A 40 12.36 -1.53 2.62
N THR A 41 11.58 -1.58 3.70
CA THR A 41 11.96 -2.29 4.93
C THR A 41 11.50 -3.75 4.95
N GLY A 42 10.49 -4.12 4.16
CA GLY A 42 9.85 -5.45 4.21
C GLY A 42 10.03 -6.37 2.99
N ALA A 43 10.49 -5.88 1.83
CA ALA A 43 10.46 -6.68 0.59
C ALA A 43 11.39 -7.90 0.60
N ALA A 44 12.48 -7.89 1.37
CA ALA A 44 13.37 -9.04 1.50
C ALA A 44 12.63 -10.24 2.13
N LEU A 45 11.78 -10.00 3.14
CA LEU A 45 11.00 -11.06 3.76
C LEU A 45 9.80 -11.50 2.91
N THR A 46 9.08 -10.59 2.24
CA THR A 46 7.98 -11.04 1.34
C THR A 46 8.51 -11.96 0.24
N ARG A 47 9.71 -11.70 -0.31
CA ARG A 47 10.36 -12.62 -1.25
C ARG A 47 10.74 -13.96 -0.62
N ILE A 48 11.29 -13.95 0.60
CA ILE A 48 11.65 -15.19 1.32
C ILE A 48 10.39 -15.99 1.65
N TYR A 49 9.34 -15.37 2.17
CA TYR A 49 8.06 -16.02 2.49
C TYR A 49 7.35 -16.51 1.24
N SER A 50 7.35 -15.76 0.14
CA SER A 50 6.72 -16.22 -1.11
C SER A 50 7.47 -17.39 -1.74
N ALA A 51 8.80 -17.47 -1.56
CA ALA A 51 9.61 -18.61 -2.01
C ALA A 51 9.49 -19.83 -1.06
N ALA A 52 9.29 -19.59 0.24
CA ALA A 52 9.15 -20.63 1.26
C ALA A 52 7.72 -21.17 1.41
N ALA A 53 6.69 -20.39 1.08
CA ALA A 53 5.28 -20.77 1.25
C ALA A 53 4.87 -22.02 0.45
N SER A 54 5.62 -22.40 -0.59
CA SER A 54 5.42 -23.67 -1.31
C SER A 54 5.98 -24.89 -0.57
N ALA A 55 6.81 -24.70 0.46
CA ALA A 55 7.51 -25.75 1.19
C ALA A 55 7.23 -25.75 2.72
N ASP A 56 6.70 -24.66 3.28
CA ASP A 56 6.44 -24.47 4.70
C ASP A 56 5.04 -23.88 4.93
N SER A 57 4.16 -24.65 5.57
CA SER A 57 2.77 -24.28 5.84
C SER A 57 2.62 -23.24 6.96
N GLU A 58 3.56 -23.15 7.90
CA GLU A 58 3.57 -22.15 8.96
C GLU A 58 3.91 -20.78 8.36
N ALA A 59 4.96 -20.73 7.54
CA ALA A 59 5.32 -19.54 6.77
C ALA A 59 4.19 -19.05 5.85
N ALA A 60 3.47 -19.98 5.20
CA ALA A 60 2.30 -19.65 4.39
C ALA A 60 1.13 -19.06 5.21
N ALA A 61 0.87 -19.61 6.40
CA ALA A 61 -0.16 -19.11 7.30
C ALA A 61 0.17 -17.70 7.83
N GLU A 62 1.43 -17.44 8.19
CA GLU A 62 1.88 -16.11 8.61
C GLU A 62 1.69 -15.06 7.50
N LEU A 63 2.06 -15.42 6.26
CA LEU A 63 1.86 -14.56 5.09
C LEU A 63 0.38 -14.25 4.86
N ALA A 64 -0.50 -15.26 4.96
CA ALA A 64 -1.93 -15.07 4.80
C ALA A 64 -2.52 -14.11 5.85
N VAL A 65 -2.10 -14.24 7.12
CA VAL A 65 -2.51 -13.31 8.19
C VAL A 65 -2.02 -11.89 7.90
N ALA A 66 -0.78 -11.72 7.43
CA ALA A 66 -0.24 -10.41 7.09
C ALA A 66 -1.01 -9.74 5.93
N LEU A 67 -1.31 -10.51 4.87
CA LEU A 67 -2.11 -10.03 3.73
C LEU A 67 -3.55 -9.66 4.14
N GLN A 68 -4.17 -10.46 5.00
CA GLN A 68 -5.51 -10.16 5.53
C GLN A 68 -5.50 -8.88 6.39
N GLY A 69 -4.51 -8.71 7.25
CA GLY A 69 -4.34 -7.50 8.06
C GLY A 69 -4.14 -6.24 7.19
N ARG A 70 -3.32 -6.36 6.12
CA ARG A 70 -3.13 -5.29 5.14
C ARG A 70 -4.45 -4.92 4.46
N ARG A 71 -5.21 -5.89 3.98
CA ARG A 71 -6.50 -5.65 3.30
C ARG A 71 -7.48 -4.93 4.22
N LYS A 72 -7.60 -5.37 5.48
CA LYS A 72 -8.45 -4.71 6.49
C LYS A 72 -8.05 -3.23 6.71
N ASN A 73 -6.77 -2.95 6.86
CA ASN A 73 -6.29 -1.57 7.10
C ASN A 73 -6.53 -0.66 5.89
N LEU A 74 -6.37 -1.20 4.68
CA LEU A 74 -6.66 -0.50 3.44
C LEU A 74 -8.15 -0.19 3.32
N THR A 75 -9.02 -1.17 3.59
CA THR A 75 -10.47 -0.97 3.57
C THR A 75 -10.88 0.18 4.49
N ALA A 76 -10.42 0.18 5.74
CA ALA A 76 -10.71 1.26 6.67
C ALA A 76 -10.23 2.64 6.16
N PHE A 77 -9.04 2.71 5.58
CA PHE A 77 -8.52 3.96 5.00
C PHE A 77 -9.38 4.48 3.84
N ILE A 78 -9.85 3.58 2.95
CA ILE A 78 -10.71 3.95 1.81
C ILE A 78 -12.11 4.37 2.29
N GLU A 79 -12.69 3.66 3.26
CA GLU A 79 -13.99 4.00 3.86
C GLU A 79 -14.00 5.42 4.43
N GLU A 80 -12.94 5.82 5.13
CA GLU A 80 -12.78 7.15 5.71
C GLU A 80 -12.68 8.29 4.67
N MET A 81 -12.44 7.99 3.40
CA MET A 81 -12.34 8.99 2.34
C MET A 81 -13.35 8.79 1.22
N VAL A 82 -14.36 7.92 1.40
CA VAL A 82 -15.32 7.54 0.37
C VAL A 82 -16.01 8.72 -0.32
N HIS A 83 -16.25 9.81 0.40
CA HIS A 83 -16.88 11.03 -0.11
C HIS A 83 -15.99 11.87 -1.05
N HIS A 84 -14.68 11.60 -1.08
CA HIS A 84 -13.72 12.21 -2.00
C HIS A 84 -13.45 11.35 -3.24
N LEU A 85 -13.88 10.09 -3.23
CA LEU A 85 -13.60 9.16 -4.30
C LEU A 85 -14.48 9.44 -5.52
N ARG A 86 -14.06 8.90 -6.66
CA ARG A 86 -14.87 8.86 -7.88
C ARG A 86 -16.27 8.30 -7.59
N PRO A 87 -17.35 9.01 -7.95
CA PRO A 87 -18.72 8.58 -7.66
C PRO A 87 -19.10 7.27 -8.36
N GLU A 88 -18.44 6.94 -9.47
CA GLU A 88 -18.60 5.67 -10.17
C GLU A 88 -18.04 4.46 -9.39
N PHE A 89 -17.23 4.69 -8.36
CA PHE A 89 -16.66 3.64 -7.53
C PHE A 89 -17.35 3.56 -6.17
N GLY A 90 -17.90 2.40 -5.85
CA GLY A 90 -18.16 2.02 -4.47
C GLY A 90 -16.85 1.75 -3.72
N THR A 91 -16.91 1.76 -2.38
CA THR A 91 -15.79 1.45 -1.48
C THR A 91 -15.02 0.20 -1.92
N ASP A 92 -15.73 -0.89 -2.19
CA ASP A 92 -15.10 -2.17 -2.58
C ASP A 92 -14.25 -2.03 -3.85
N ARG A 93 -14.72 -1.29 -4.85
CA ARG A 93 -13.98 -1.10 -6.09
C ARG A 93 -12.74 -0.25 -5.88
N ALA A 94 -12.84 0.79 -5.07
CA ALA A 94 -11.69 1.63 -4.71
C ALA A 94 -10.64 0.85 -3.90
N VAL A 95 -11.08 -0.02 -2.98
CA VAL A 95 -10.20 -0.94 -2.23
C VAL A 95 -9.44 -1.86 -3.18
N GLU A 96 -10.11 -2.49 -4.15
CA GLU A 96 -9.45 -3.38 -5.11
C GLU A 96 -8.41 -2.65 -5.97
N ILE A 97 -8.75 -1.46 -6.47
CA ILE A 97 -7.84 -0.63 -7.27
C ILE A 97 -6.60 -0.26 -6.44
N PHE A 98 -6.80 0.30 -5.24
CA PHE A 98 -5.69 0.67 -4.38
C PHE A 98 -4.83 -0.55 -4.03
N TYR A 99 -5.46 -1.68 -3.69
CA TYR A 99 -4.76 -2.92 -3.34
C TYR A 99 -3.86 -3.39 -4.48
N ALA A 100 -4.40 -3.49 -5.70
CA ALA A 100 -3.66 -3.91 -6.88
C ALA A 100 -2.46 -3.01 -7.18
N LEU A 101 -2.63 -1.69 -7.09
CA LEU A 101 -1.57 -0.72 -7.38
C LEU A 101 -0.44 -0.70 -6.35
N THR A 102 -0.71 -1.20 -5.15
CA THR A 102 0.26 -1.19 -4.05
C THR A 102 0.91 -2.54 -3.78
N LEU A 103 0.62 -3.55 -4.61
CA LEU A 103 1.20 -4.89 -4.52
C LEU A 103 2.75 -4.86 -4.53
N PRO A 104 3.42 -5.74 -3.76
CA PRO A 104 4.87 -5.77 -3.67
C PRO A 104 5.54 -6.02 -5.03
N GLU A 105 4.90 -6.78 -5.92
CA GLU A 105 5.40 -7.10 -7.26
C GLU A 105 5.56 -5.85 -8.12
N ILE A 106 4.71 -4.83 -7.93
CA ILE A 106 4.81 -3.55 -8.63
C ILE A 106 6.08 -2.82 -8.18
N TYR A 107 6.33 -2.75 -6.87
CA TYR A 107 7.55 -2.13 -6.33
C TYR A 107 8.80 -2.90 -6.76
N ASP A 108 8.82 -4.23 -6.62
CA ASP A 108 9.97 -5.06 -6.98
C ASP A 108 10.32 -4.92 -8.46
N THR A 109 9.31 -4.96 -9.34
CA THR A 109 9.50 -4.77 -10.78
C THR A 109 10.09 -3.39 -11.07
N LEU A 110 9.45 -2.30 -10.64
CA LEU A 110 9.87 -0.95 -11.03
C LEU A 110 11.21 -0.57 -10.41
N VAL A 111 11.37 -0.75 -9.10
CA VAL A 111 12.54 -0.28 -8.36
C VAL A 111 13.74 -1.22 -8.53
N ARG A 112 13.53 -2.54 -8.39
CA ARG A 112 14.65 -3.49 -8.30
C ARG A 112 15.03 -4.09 -9.65
N GLN A 113 14.06 -4.26 -10.56
CA GLN A 113 14.31 -4.86 -11.86
C GLN A 113 14.43 -3.82 -12.98
N ARG A 114 13.75 -2.68 -12.88
CA ARG A 114 13.74 -1.61 -13.90
C ARG A 114 14.52 -0.35 -13.51
N GLY A 115 15.12 -0.35 -12.32
CA GLY A 115 16.09 0.67 -11.91
C GLY A 115 15.48 2.00 -11.48
N TRP A 116 14.18 2.05 -11.20
CA TRP A 116 13.59 3.25 -10.59
C TRP A 116 14.16 3.46 -9.20
N THR A 117 14.36 4.71 -8.83
CA THR A 117 14.58 5.07 -7.44
C THR A 117 13.28 4.90 -6.63
N PRO A 118 13.37 4.65 -5.32
CA PRO A 118 12.18 4.62 -4.48
C PRO A 118 11.37 5.93 -4.49
N ASP A 119 12.03 7.08 -4.68
CA ASP A 119 11.37 8.39 -4.82
C ASP A 119 10.54 8.46 -6.11
N GLU A 120 11.08 8.00 -7.24
CA GLU A 120 10.34 7.93 -8.52
C GLU A 120 9.11 7.03 -8.41
N TYR A 121 9.24 5.88 -7.73
CA TYR A 121 8.11 5.00 -7.45
C TYR A 121 7.03 5.70 -6.63
N GLU A 122 7.40 6.41 -5.58
CA GLU A 122 6.45 7.10 -4.69
C GLU A 122 5.68 8.20 -5.43
N VAL A 123 6.40 9.04 -6.20
CA VAL A 123 5.79 10.12 -7.00
C VAL A 123 4.81 9.54 -8.02
N TRP A 124 5.23 8.50 -8.74
CA TRP A 124 4.39 7.82 -9.72
C TRP A 124 3.16 7.18 -9.08
N LEU A 125 3.34 6.44 -7.98
CA LEU A 125 2.24 5.76 -7.30
C LEU A 125 1.24 6.77 -6.75
N SER A 126 1.71 7.87 -6.15
CA SER A 126 0.84 8.94 -5.67
C SER A 126 0.01 9.53 -6.80
N ALA A 127 0.64 9.88 -7.93
CA ALA A 127 -0.07 10.42 -9.08
C ALA A 127 -1.11 9.43 -9.64
N LEU A 128 -0.73 8.15 -9.74
CA LEU A 128 -1.60 7.10 -10.25
C LEU A 128 -2.80 6.83 -9.32
N LEU A 129 -2.58 6.78 -8.00
CA LEU A 129 -3.66 6.64 -7.03
C LEU A 129 -4.64 7.80 -7.12
N CYS A 130 -4.15 9.05 -7.19
CA CYS A 130 -5.00 10.21 -7.37
C CYS A 130 -5.80 10.13 -8.68
N GLN A 131 -5.14 9.82 -9.79
CA GLN A 131 -5.78 9.70 -11.10
C GLN A 131 -6.88 8.64 -11.09
N GLN A 132 -6.61 7.48 -10.50
CA GLN A 132 -7.54 6.37 -10.46
C GLN A 132 -8.66 6.60 -9.46
N LEU A 133 -8.41 7.16 -8.28
CA LEU A 133 -9.39 7.13 -7.18
C LEU A 133 -10.17 8.43 -7.00
N LEU A 134 -9.61 9.57 -7.40
CA LEU A 134 -10.26 10.87 -7.25
C LEU A 134 -10.94 11.33 -8.54
N PRO A 135 -12.01 12.15 -8.45
CA PRO A 135 -12.58 12.81 -9.61
C PRO A 135 -11.52 13.61 -10.37
N ALA A 136 -11.70 13.74 -11.69
CA ALA A 136 -10.86 14.66 -12.46
C ALA A 136 -11.08 16.09 -11.95
N ALA A 137 -10.00 16.86 -11.80
CA ALA A 137 -10.11 18.29 -11.61
C ALA A 137 -10.75 18.88 -12.88
N LEU A 138 -11.89 19.57 -12.71
CA LEU A 138 -12.55 20.33 -13.78
C LEU A 138 -11.75 21.59 -14.12
#